data_AF-A0A661YZV7-F1
#
_entry.id   AF-A0A661YZV7-F1
#
_cell.length_a   1.000
_cell.length_b   1.000
_cell.length_c   1.000
_cell.angle_alpha   90.00
_cell.angle_beta   90.00
_cell.angle_gamma   90.00
#
_symmetry.space_group_name_H-M   'P 1'
#
loop_
_entity.id
_entity.type
_entity.pdbx_description
1 polymer ?
#
loop_
_entity_poly.entity_id
_entity_poly.type
_entity_poly.pdbx_seq_one_letter_code
_entity_poly.pdbx_strand_id
1 'polypeptide(L)'
;MKKTVLLIAFIASTTLMFGQAQRQLNIGLIGVSYEIPLGAAVTIAPTAFTDFELNWLTLGVKANYYFDELFGLPAAWDVYAGANAGFGLWIGGNDTKDNGLDVGIHVGGRWFWSEKWGIYLELGGGKLGGAGGGLGLTMKM
;
A
#
# COMPACT_ATOMS: atom_id res chain seq x y z
N MET A 1 -31.67 12.25 -47.76
CA MET A 1 -30.45 11.55 -47.32
C MET A 1 -29.63 12.53 -46.48
N LYS A 2 -29.85 12.56 -45.16
CA LYS A 2 -29.15 13.46 -44.25
C LYS A 2 -27.86 12.77 -43.80
N LYS A 3 -26.71 13.38 -44.11
CA LYS A 3 -25.39 12.90 -43.72
C LYS A 3 -25.23 13.17 -42.21
N THR A 4 -25.38 12.14 -41.39
CA THR A 4 -25.05 12.21 -39.97
C THR A 4 -23.53 12.22 -39.85
N VAL A 5 -22.97 13.41 -39.64
CA VAL A 5 -21.55 13.56 -39.29
C VAL A 5 -21.39 13.04 -37.87
N LEU A 6 -20.78 11.86 -37.74
CA LEU A 6 -20.39 11.27 -36.48
C LEU A 6 -19.24 12.13 -35.93
N LEU A 7 -19.56 13.01 -34.98
CA LEU A 7 -18.58 13.75 -34.22
C LEU A 7 -17.88 12.76 -33.28
N ILE A 8 -16.81 12.12 -33.77
CA ILE A 8 -15.83 11.46 -32.91
C ILE A 8 -15.13 12.60 -32.18
N ALA A 9 -15.66 12.96 -31.02
CA ALA A 9 -14.96 13.78 -30.06
C ALA A 9 -13.76 12.96 -29.59
N PHE A 10 -12.66 13.09 -30.34
CA PHE A 10 -11.32 12.77 -29.90
C PHE A 10 -11.02 13.75 -28.76
N ILE A 11 -11.55 13.46 -27.58
CA ILE A 11 -11.13 14.07 -26.34
C ILE A 11 -9.74 13.49 -26.10
N ALA A 12 -8.75 14.14 -26.73
CA ALA A 12 -7.41 14.23 -26.21
C ALA A 12 -7.49 14.98 -24.88
N SER A 13 -8.09 14.36 -23.87
CA SER A 13 -7.90 14.77 -22.49
C SER A 13 -6.48 14.34 -22.19
N THR A 14 -5.59 15.34 -22.20
CA THR A 14 -4.30 15.33 -21.55
C THR A 14 -4.35 14.42 -20.33
N THR A 15 -3.84 13.20 -20.45
CA THR A 15 -3.48 12.37 -19.32
C THR A 15 -2.35 13.12 -18.64
N LEU A 16 -2.72 14.04 -17.75
CA LEU A 16 -1.84 14.44 -16.67
C LEU A 16 -1.40 13.11 -16.05
N MET A 17 -0.14 12.74 -16.25
CA MET A 17 0.44 11.51 -15.73
C MET A 17 0.50 11.66 -14.20
N PHE A 18 -0.65 11.57 -13.54
CA PHE A 18 -0.71 11.35 -12.11
C PHE A 18 -0.27 9.91 -11.93
N GLY A 19 1.00 9.71 -11.61
CA GLY A 19 1.50 8.39 -11.25
C GLY A 19 0.58 7.78 -10.18
N GLN A 20 0.18 6.53 -10.40
CA GLN A 20 -0.58 5.71 -9.46
C GLN A 20 0.07 5.68 -8.08
N ALA A 21 1.40 5.64 -8.06
CA ALA A 21 2.20 5.77 -6.87
C ALA A 21 2.11 7.20 -6.33
N GLN A 22 1.48 7.34 -5.15
CA GLN A 22 1.34 8.61 -4.45
C GLN A 22 1.99 8.53 -3.05
N ARG A 23 2.19 9.69 -2.43
CA ARG A 23 2.58 9.74 -1.01
C ARG A 23 1.36 9.42 -0.15
N GLN A 24 1.46 8.38 0.66
CA GLN A 24 0.34 7.91 1.48
C GLN A 24 0.82 7.55 2.88
N LEU A 25 0.07 7.96 3.91
CA LEU A 25 0.25 7.45 5.28
C LEU A 25 -0.79 6.38 5.51
N ASN A 26 -0.34 5.16 5.81
CA ASN A 26 -1.21 4.08 6.23
C ASN A 26 -1.13 3.92 7.74
N ILE A 27 -2.29 3.95 8.40
CA ILE A 27 -2.46 3.76 9.83
C ILE A 27 -3.31 2.49 10.00
N GLY A 28 -2.64 1.38 10.23
CA GLY A 28 -3.24 0.07 10.48
C GLY A 28 -3.51 -0.19 11.96
N LEU A 29 -4.30 -1.22 12.22
CA LEU A 29 -4.55 -1.71 13.59
C LEU A 29 -3.28 -2.10 14.33
N ILE A 30 -2.29 -2.64 13.61
CA ILE A 30 -1.04 -3.18 14.18
C ILE A 30 0.20 -2.57 13.52
N GLY A 31 0.09 -1.35 12.97
CA GLY A 31 1.27 -0.64 12.50
C GLY A 31 1.00 0.51 11.56
N VAL A 32 2.09 1.13 11.15
CA VAL A 32 2.09 2.34 10.34
C VAL A 32 3.11 2.21 9.21
N SER A 33 2.79 2.80 8.07
CA SER A 33 3.73 2.92 6.95
C SER A 33 3.57 4.25 6.24
N TYR A 34 4.67 4.77 5.71
CA TYR A 34 4.70 6.01 4.96
C TYR A 34 5.21 5.74 3.55
N GLU A 35 4.33 5.76 2.55
CA GLU A 35 4.68 5.47 1.17
C GLU A 35 5.31 6.67 0.47
N ILE A 36 6.38 6.39 -0.26
CA ILE A 36 7.16 7.34 -1.05
C ILE A 36 7.19 6.83 -2.49
N PRO A 37 6.66 7.58 -3.47
CA PRO A 37 6.72 7.16 -4.86
C PRO A 37 8.17 7.22 -5.39
N LEU A 38 8.60 6.14 -6.03
CA LEU A 38 9.89 6.04 -6.73
C LEU A 38 9.73 6.09 -8.26
N GLY A 39 8.50 5.98 -8.76
CA GLY A 39 8.16 6.04 -10.19
C GLY A 39 6.66 6.15 -10.38
N ALA A 40 6.18 5.89 -11.59
CA ALA A 40 4.75 6.01 -11.91
C ALA A 40 3.87 5.00 -11.13
N ALA A 41 4.36 3.77 -10.96
CA ALA A 41 3.60 2.68 -10.36
C ALA A 41 4.32 1.98 -9.21
N VAL A 42 5.41 2.56 -8.68
CA VAL A 42 6.21 1.94 -7.61
C VAL A 42 6.37 2.89 -6.43
N THR A 43 6.12 2.38 -5.22
CA THR A 43 6.43 3.07 -3.96
C THR A 43 7.41 2.25 -3.12
N ILE A 44 8.15 2.94 -2.26
CA ILE A 44 8.85 2.35 -1.11
C ILE A 44 8.30 2.98 0.16
N ALA A 45 8.21 2.23 1.24
CA ALA A 45 7.67 2.72 2.50
C ALA A 45 8.50 2.25 3.69
N PRO A 46 9.11 3.14 4.49
CA PRO A 46 9.48 2.79 5.86
C PRO A 46 8.23 2.42 6.66
N THR A 47 8.38 1.41 7.51
CA THR A 47 7.25 0.83 8.24
C THR A 47 7.62 0.41 9.65
N ALA A 48 6.65 0.51 10.55
CA ALA A 48 6.72 -0.07 11.89
C ALA A 48 5.43 -0.86 12.15
N PHE A 49 5.56 -2.14 12.50
CA PHE A 49 4.43 -3.01 12.84
C PHE A 49 4.64 -3.71 14.17
N THR A 50 3.55 -4.22 14.70
CA THR A 50 3.50 -5.07 15.88
C THR A 50 2.58 -6.26 15.59
N ASP A 51 2.54 -7.22 16.49
CA ASP A 51 1.55 -8.28 16.49
C ASP A 51 0.33 -7.89 17.34
N PHE A 52 -0.77 -8.63 17.23
CA PHE A 52 -1.97 -8.35 18.03
C PHE A 52 -1.75 -8.48 19.54
N GLU A 53 -0.72 -9.21 19.96
CA GLU A 53 -0.34 -9.38 21.36
C GLU A 53 0.62 -8.28 21.85
N LEU A 54 1.08 -7.38 20.97
CA LEU A 54 2.01 -6.29 21.27
C LEU A 54 3.37 -6.74 21.83
N ASN A 55 3.78 -7.96 21.50
CA ASN A 55 5.01 -8.57 21.97
C ASN A 55 6.19 -8.35 21.03
N TRP A 56 5.91 -7.93 19.79
CA TRP A 56 6.93 -7.64 18.78
C TRP A 56 6.86 -6.21 18.29
N LEU A 57 8.02 -5.61 18.05
CA LEU A 57 8.16 -4.41 17.25
C LEU A 57 8.99 -4.74 16.01
N THR A 58 8.38 -4.71 14.84
CA THR A 58 9.06 -4.92 13.56
C THR A 58 9.28 -3.58 12.88
N LEU A 59 10.55 -3.23 12.66
CA LEU A 59 10.92 -2.07 11.84
C LEU A 59 11.39 -2.56 10.49
N GLY A 60 10.91 -1.95 9.41
CA GLY A 60 11.18 -2.46 8.09
C GLY A 60 10.86 -1.50 6.96
N VAL A 61 10.88 -2.06 5.76
CA VAL A 61 10.55 -1.40 4.51
C VAL A 61 9.62 -2.28 3.68
N LYS A 62 8.72 -1.64 2.94
CA LYS A 62 7.90 -2.27 1.90
C LYS A 62 8.18 -1.63 0.56
N ALA A 63 8.04 -2.41 -0.51
CA ALA A 63 8.02 -1.92 -1.88
C ALA A 63 6.77 -2.43 -2.57
N ASN A 64 5.98 -1.52 -3.14
CA ASN A 64 4.68 -1.82 -3.73
C ASN A 64 4.67 -1.45 -5.21
N TYR A 65 4.03 -2.30 -6.01
CA TYR A 65 3.73 -2.06 -7.42
C TYR A 65 2.21 -1.98 -7.61
N TYR A 66 1.73 -0.92 -8.28
CA TYR A 66 0.31 -0.63 -8.47
C TYR A 66 -0.18 -1.13 -9.83
N PHE A 67 -1.35 -1.75 -9.86
CA PHE A 67 -1.93 -2.38 -11.05
C PHE A 67 -3.14 -1.62 -11.62
N ASP A 68 -3.50 -0.48 -11.05
CA ASP A 68 -4.65 0.35 -11.45
C ASP A 68 -4.70 0.65 -12.95
N GLU A 69 -3.58 1.06 -13.56
CA GLU A 69 -3.50 1.28 -15.01
C GLU A 69 -3.69 -0.02 -15.80
N LEU A 70 -3.11 -1.13 -15.33
CA LEU A 70 -3.23 -2.44 -15.97
C LEU A 70 -4.68 -2.95 -15.96
N PHE A 71 -5.42 -2.66 -14.90
CA PHE A 71 -6.82 -3.06 -14.74
C PHE A 71 -7.84 -1.97 -15.11
N GLY A 72 -7.37 -0.78 -15.49
CA GLY A 72 -8.23 0.38 -15.78
C GLY A 72 -9.10 0.81 -14.59
N LEU A 73 -8.56 0.73 -13.36
CA LEU A 73 -9.33 1.01 -12.16
C LEU A 73 -9.69 2.50 -12.04
N PRO A 74 -10.86 2.83 -11.48
CA PRO A 74 -11.20 4.21 -11.16
C PRO A 74 -10.25 4.80 -10.11
N ALA A 75 -10.02 6.11 -10.14
CA ALA A 75 -9.11 6.82 -9.21
C ALA A 75 -9.45 6.70 -7.71
N ALA A 76 -10.62 6.16 -7.37
CA ALA A 76 -11.02 5.86 -6.00
C ALA A 76 -10.43 4.54 -5.48
N TRP A 77 -9.86 3.70 -6.35
CA TRP A 77 -9.32 2.39 -6.02
C TRP A 77 -7.85 2.30 -6.38
N ASP A 78 -7.04 1.81 -5.43
CA ASP A 78 -5.68 1.38 -5.71
C ASP A 78 -5.57 -0.12 -5.41
N VAL A 79 -4.99 -0.92 -6.29
CA VAL A 79 -4.68 -2.33 -6.07
C VAL A 79 -3.20 -2.55 -6.34
N TYR A 80 -2.52 -3.17 -5.38
CA TYR A 80 -1.07 -3.33 -5.41
C TYR A 80 -0.62 -4.69 -4.90
N ALA A 81 0.60 -5.06 -5.28
CA ALA A 81 1.33 -6.17 -4.68
C ALA A 81 2.76 -5.73 -4.42
N GLY A 82 3.38 -6.34 -3.43
CA GLY A 82 4.67 -5.89 -2.96
C GLY A 82 5.43 -6.95 -2.19
N ALA A 83 6.64 -6.57 -1.85
CA ALA A 83 7.51 -7.30 -0.96
C ALA A 83 7.86 -6.43 0.24
N ASN A 84 8.15 -7.08 1.36
CA ASN A 84 8.49 -6.41 2.60
C ASN A 84 9.68 -7.11 3.25
N ALA A 85 10.49 -6.33 3.96
CA ALA A 85 11.62 -6.80 4.72
C ALA A 85 11.77 -5.96 5.98
N GLY A 86 12.03 -6.57 7.12
CA GLY A 86 12.17 -5.90 8.39
C GLY A 86 12.94 -6.72 9.41
N PHE A 87 13.12 -6.13 10.57
CA PHE A 87 13.77 -6.76 11.71
C PHE A 87 12.83 -6.69 12.91
N GLY A 88 12.47 -7.86 13.43
CA GLY A 88 11.60 -7.99 14.59
C GLY A 88 12.40 -7.91 15.89
N LEU A 89 11.95 -7.05 16.78
CA LEU A 89 12.46 -6.86 18.13
C LEU A 89 11.44 -7.43 19.12
N TRP A 90 11.87 -8.39 19.92
CA TRP A 90 11.03 -8.89 21.02
C TRP A 90 10.93 -7.82 22.13
N ILE A 91 9.70 -7.48 22.50
CA ILE A 91 9.37 -6.55 23.59
C ILE A 91 8.46 -7.20 24.66
N GLY A 92 8.07 -8.46 24.48
CA GLY A 92 7.10 -9.22 25.29
C GLY A 92 7.59 -9.71 26.67
N GLY A 93 8.48 -9.00 27.36
CA GLY A 93 8.88 -9.32 28.74
C GLY A 93 9.95 -10.42 28.89
N ASN A 94 9.88 -11.20 29.98
CA ASN A 94 10.98 -11.99 30.56
C ASN A 94 11.52 -13.16 29.72
N ASP A 95 10.83 -13.54 28.64
CA ASP A 95 11.33 -14.56 27.73
C ASP A 95 12.31 -13.93 26.74
N THR A 96 13.48 -14.53 26.56
CA THR A 96 14.41 -14.13 25.49
C THR A 96 14.02 -14.89 24.23
N LYS A 97 13.29 -14.24 23.32
CA LYS A 97 13.13 -14.72 21.95
C LYS A 97 14.19 -14.11 21.05
N ASP A 98 14.73 -14.92 20.15
CA ASP A 98 15.71 -14.45 19.18
C ASP A 98 15.08 -13.43 18.24
N ASN A 99 15.67 -12.23 18.20
CA ASN A 99 15.36 -11.23 17.18
C ASN A 99 15.70 -11.78 15.80
N GLY A 100 14.93 -11.39 14.78
CA GLY A 100 15.05 -12.02 13.48
C GLY A 100 14.71 -11.11 12.31
N LEU A 101 15.21 -11.53 11.15
CA LEU A 101 14.82 -10.98 9.86
C LEU A 101 13.39 -11.45 9.54
N ASP A 102 12.52 -10.51 9.20
CA ASP A 102 11.19 -10.76 8.67
C ASP A 102 11.16 -10.38 7.19
N VAL A 103 10.83 -11.32 6.31
CA VAL A 103 10.68 -11.05 4.87
C VAL A 103 9.40 -11.67 4.40
N GLY A 104 8.71 -10.97 3.52
CA GLY A 104 7.40 -11.34 3.08
C GLY A 104 7.01 -10.75 1.75
N ILE A 105 5.90 -11.27 1.24
CA ILE A 105 5.17 -10.71 0.12
C ILE A 105 3.76 -10.37 0.58
N HIS A 106 3.14 -9.43 -0.11
CA HIS A 106 1.78 -9.01 0.20
C HIS A 106 1.05 -8.52 -1.05
N VAL A 107 -0.27 -8.53 -0.96
CA VAL A 107 -1.20 -7.94 -1.91
C VAL A 107 -2.14 -7.04 -1.12
N GLY A 108 -2.49 -5.88 -1.66
CA GLY A 108 -3.35 -4.94 -0.96
C GLY A 108 -4.27 -4.19 -1.89
N GLY A 109 -5.34 -3.66 -1.30
CA GLY A 109 -6.31 -2.82 -1.94
C GLY A 109 -6.64 -1.61 -1.06
N ARG A 110 -6.90 -0.49 -1.71
CA ARG A 110 -7.35 0.76 -1.07
C ARG A 110 -8.61 1.23 -1.74
N TRP A 111 -9.48 1.81 -0.93
CA TRP A 111 -10.64 2.54 -1.42
C TRP A 111 -10.73 3.90 -0.75
N PHE A 112 -10.74 4.95 -1.57
CA PHE A 112 -10.82 6.34 -1.14
C PHE A 112 -12.26 6.83 -1.25
N TRP A 113 -12.84 7.18 -0.12
CA TRP A 113 -14.17 7.83 -0.07
C TRP A 113 -14.06 9.35 -0.23
N SER A 114 -12.85 9.90 -0.17
CA SER A 114 -12.56 11.33 -0.36
C SER A 114 -11.21 11.53 -1.04
N GLU A 115 -10.90 12.75 -1.45
CA GLU A 115 -9.61 13.08 -2.09
C GLU A 115 -8.39 12.80 -1.18
N LYS A 116 -8.59 12.76 0.14
CA LYS A 116 -7.52 12.54 1.12
C LYS A 116 -7.60 11.19 1.80
N TRP A 117 -8.78 10.78 2.24
CA TRP A 117 -8.94 9.63 3.12
C TRP A 117 -9.54 8.43 2.43
N GLY A 118 -8.99 7.27 2.78
CA GLY A 118 -9.41 5.96 2.34
C GLY A 118 -9.23 4.90 3.41
N ILE A 119 -9.73 3.71 3.13
CA ILE A 119 -9.43 2.50 3.89
C ILE A 119 -8.48 1.64 3.07
N TYR A 120 -7.67 0.83 3.74
CA TYR A 120 -6.82 -0.15 3.09
C TYR A 120 -6.94 -1.50 3.74
N LEU A 121 -6.82 -2.54 2.93
CA LEU A 121 -6.65 -3.91 3.35
C LEU A 121 -5.42 -4.48 2.65
N GLU A 122 -4.51 -5.05 3.42
CA GLU A 122 -3.30 -5.72 2.95
C GLU A 122 -3.33 -7.16 3.48
N LEU A 123 -3.08 -8.11 2.60
CA LEU A 123 -2.98 -9.53 2.88
C LEU A 123 -1.60 -10.00 2.46
N GLY A 124 -0.86 -10.55 3.40
CA GLY A 124 0.51 -10.94 3.19
C GLY A 124 1.09 -11.51 4.46
N GLY A 125 2.30 -12.03 4.37
CA GLY A 125 2.90 -12.76 5.48
C GLY A 125 4.41 -12.60 5.52
N GLY A 126 4.94 -12.56 6.74
CA GLY A 126 6.33 -12.72 7.11
C GLY A 126 6.43 -13.70 8.28
N LYS A 127 7.63 -14.22 8.56
CA LYS A 127 7.90 -15.14 9.67
C LYS A 127 7.57 -14.57 11.06
N LEU A 128 7.67 -13.25 11.24
CA LEU A 128 7.50 -12.58 12.54
C LEU A 128 6.15 -11.87 12.68
N GLY A 129 5.14 -12.28 11.89
CA GLY A 129 3.74 -11.95 12.13
C GLY A 129 3.32 -10.50 11.88
N GLY A 130 4.25 -9.60 11.52
CA GLY A 130 3.96 -8.17 11.37
C GLY A 130 4.01 -7.60 9.95
N ALA A 131 4.71 -8.22 8.99
CA ALA A 131 5.12 -7.46 7.80
C ALA A 131 4.17 -7.45 6.59
N GLY A 132 3.08 -8.23 6.54
CA GLY A 132 2.28 -8.30 5.29
C GLY A 132 0.77 -8.14 5.41
N GLY A 133 0.21 -8.19 6.62
CA GLY A 133 -1.24 -8.14 6.82
C GLY A 133 -1.66 -6.88 7.56
N GLY A 134 -2.66 -6.16 7.08
CA GLY A 134 -3.12 -4.95 7.75
C GLY A 134 -4.49 -4.49 7.27
N LEU A 135 -5.30 -3.99 8.20
CA LEU A 135 -6.51 -3.24 7.92
C LEU A 135 -6.38 -1.89 8.61
N GLY A 136 -6.80 -0.82 7.95
CA GLY A 136 -6.86 0.48 8.59
C GLY A 136 -7.18 1.63 7.64
N LEU A 137 -6.77 2.81 8.06
CA LEU A 137 -6.97 4.05 7.32
C LEU A 137 -5.75 4.36 6.47
N THR A 138 -5.98 4.98 5.33
CA THR A 138 -4.93 5.55 4.49
C THR A 138 -5.24 7.01 4.18
N MET A 139 -4.19 7.84 4.14
CA MET A 139 -4.30 9.26 3.88
C MET A 139 -3.32 9.67 2.77
N LYS A 140 -3.85 10.19 1.66
CA LYS A 140 -3.05 10.84 0.59
C LYS A 140 -2.50 12.18 1.09
N MET A 141 -1.26 12.49 0.71
CA MET A 141 -0.54 13.73 1.10
C MET A 141 -0.24 14.64 -0.08
#